data_AF-A0A6J0DM79-F1
#
_entry.id   AF-A0A6J0DM79-F1
#
_cell.length_a   1.000
_cell.length_b   1.000
_cell.length_c   1.000
_cell.angle_alpha   90.00
_cell.angle_beta   90.00
_cell.angle_gamma   90.00
#
_symmetry.space_group_name_H-M   'P 1'
#
loop_
_entity.id
_entity.type
_entity.pdbx_description
1 polymer ?
#
loop_
_entity_poly.entity_id
_entity_poly.type
_entity_poly.pdbx_seq_one_letter_code
_entity_poly.pdbx_strand_id
1 'polypeptide(L)'
;MDQSVAIQETLAEGEYCTIAVQGVLCTGDSRQSRLLGLVRYRLENDAQEHALFLYTHRRMAITGDDVSLDQIVPLSRDFMLEEVSPDGELYILGK
;
A
#
# COMPACT_ATOMS: atom_id res chain seq x y z
N MET A 1 -4.75 11.56 9.07
CA MET A 1 -5.59 10.44 9.56
C MET A 1 -4.78 9.18 9.32
N ASP A 2 -4.68 8.30 10.31
CA ASP A 2 -3.82 7.12 10.24
C ASP A 2 -4.60 5.93 9.66
N GLN A 3 -4.35 5.59 8.40
CA GLN A 3 -5.01 4.49 7.70
C GLN A 3 -4.45 3.12 8.11
N SER A 4 -3.37 3.09 8.89
CA SER A 4 -2.77 1.84 9.35
C SER A 4 -3.67 1.08 10.32
N VAL A 5 -4.50 1.78 11.10
CA VAL A 5 -5.48 1.17 12.01
C VAL A 5 -6.50 0.33 11.24
N ALA A 6 -7.08 0.89 10.18
CA ALA A 6 -8.04 0.17 9.34
C ALA A 6 -7.43 -1.08 8.72
N ILE A 7 -6.17 -1.01 8.25
CA ILE A 7 -5.46 -2.19 7.74
C ILE A 7 -5.23 -3.20 8.87
N GLN A 8 -4.71 -2.76 10.02
CA GLN A 8 -4.35 -3.62 11.14
C GLN A 8 -5.55 -4.45 11.66
N GLU A 9 -6.76 -3.88 11.64
CA GLU A 9 -8.00 -4.58 11.99
C GLU A 9 -8.33 -5.75 11.05
N THR A 10 -7.83 -5.72 9.81
CA THR A 10 -8.04 -6.79 8.81
C THR A 10 -6.98 -7.90 8.84
N LEU A 11 -5.86 -7.66 9.52
CA LEU A 11 -4.73 -8.57 9.54
C LEU A 11 -4.97 -9.76 10.47
N ALA A 12 -4.35 -10.90 10.15
CA ALA A 12 -4.37 -12.08 10.98
C ALA A 12 -3.47 -11.91 12.22
N GLU A 13 -3.65 -12.80 13.21
CA GLU A 13 -2.80 -12.82 14.39
C GLU A 13 -1.33 -13.08 14.00
N GLY A 14 -0.41 -12.24 14.50
CA GLY A 14 1.02 -12.30 14.17
C GLY A 14 1.46 -11.42 12.99
N GLU A 15 0.50 -10.80 12.29
CA GLU A 15 0.76 -9.81 11.24
C GLU A 15 0.66 -8.38 11.80
N TYR A 16 1.54 -7.50 11.31
CA TYR A 16 1.66 -6.14 11.79
C TYR A 16 1.76 -5.13 10.64
N CYS A 17 0.82 -4.19 10.59
CA CYS A 17 0.86 -3.08 9.64
C CYS A 17 1.91 -2.06 10.10
N THR A 18 2.99 -1.93 9.34
CA THR A 18 4.08 -0.98 9.65
C THR A 18 3.76 0.43 9.20
N ILE A 19 3.20 0.58 8.00
CA ILE A 19 2.76 1.87 7.45
C ILE A 19 1.65 1.61 6.43
N ALA A 20 0.71 2.55 6.34
CA ALA A 20 -0.32 2.56 5.32
C ALA A 20 -0.35 3.92 4.62
N VAL A 21 -0.51 3.91 3.30
CA VAL A 21 -0.59 5.12 2.47
C VAL A 21 -1.70 5.00 1.44
N GLN A 22 -2.33 6.12 1.14
CA GLN A 22 -3.32 6.20 0.06
C GLN A 22 -2.61 6.39 -1.29
N GLY A 23 -2.94 5.52 -2.24
CA GLY A 23 -2.50 5.59 -3.62
C GLY A 23 -3.67 5.81 -4.59
N VAL A 24 -3.32 6.03 -5.85
CA VAL A 24 -4.28 6.15 -6.95
C VAL A 24 -3.84 5.24 -8.07
N LEU A 25 -4.76 4.39 -8.54
CA LEU A 25 -4.60 3.58 -9.73
C LEU A 25 -5.33 4.25 -10.90
N CYS A 26 -4.59 4.62 -11.93
CA CYS A 26 -5.12 5.23 -13.15
C CYS A 26 -5.09 4.20 -14.29
N THR A 27 -6.26 3.87 -14.84
CA THR A 27 -6.39 2.96 -15.99
C THR A 27 -7.25 3.64 -17.06
N GLY A 28 -6.61 4.14 -18.12
CA GLY A 28 -7.28 5.02 -19.10
C GLY A 28 -7.85 6.26 -18.40
N ASP A 29 -9.13 6.56 -18.64
CA ASP A 29 -9.83 7.67 -17.98
C ASP A 29 -10.35 7.32 -16.58
N SER A 30 -10.20 6.07 -16.14
CA SER A 30 -10.67 5.66 -14.81
C SER A 30 -9.60 5.95 -13.76
N ARG A 31 -10.02 6.61 -12.68
CA ARG A 31 -9.18 6.92 -11.51
C ARG A 31 -9.77 6.25 -10.29
N GLN A 32 -9.02 5.36 -9.67
CA GLN A 32 -9.49 4.61 -8.51
C GLN A 32 -8.57 4.86 -7.31
N SER A 33 -9.16 5.16 -6.16
CA SER A 33 -8.40 5.22 -4.91
C SER A 33 -8.05 3.81 -4.46
N ARG A 34 -6.82 3.64 -3.97
CA ARG A 34 -6.31 2.41 -3.40
C ARG A 34 -5.61 2.71 -2.09
N LEU A 35 -5.57 1.74 -1.21
CA LEU A 35 -4.82 1.82 0.02
C LEU A 35 -3.70 0.78 -0.02
N LEU A 36 -2.47 1.20 0.27
CA LEU A 36 -1.30 0.34 0.29
C LEU A 36 -0.82 0.23 1.73
N GLY A 37 -0.72 -1.00 2.25
CA GLY A 37 -0.15 -1.30 3.55
C GLY A 37 1.15 -2.07 3.40
N LEU A 38 2.20 -1.66 4.12
CA LEU A 38 3.38 -2.49 4.33
C LEU A 38 3.13 -3.37 5.56
N VAL A 39 3.01 -4.67 5.34
CA VAL A 39 2.72 -5.64 6.40
C VAL A 39 3.98 -6.44 6.68
N ARG A 40 4.32 -6.54 7.96
CA ARG A 40 5.37 -7.41 8.49
C ARG A 40 4.72 -8.62 9.14
N TYR A 41 5.24 -9.80 8.89
CA TYR A 41 4.83 -11.01 9.59
C TYR A 41 6.04 -11.75 10.16
N ARG A 42 5.86 -12.33 11.35
CA ARG A 42 6.91 -13.06 12.08
C ARG A 42 6.84 -14.55 11.73
N LEU A 43 7.96 -15.11 11.32
CA LEU A 43 8.13 -16.55 11.09
C LEU A 43 8.50 -17.26 12.41
N GLU A 44 8.27 -18.57 12.45
CA GLU A 44 8.54 -19.43 13.62
C GLU A 44 10.01 -19.41 14.08
N ASN A 45 10.93 -19.10 13.17
CA ASN A 45 12.37 -19.01 13.41
C ASN A 45 12.85 -17.58 13.78
N ASP A 46 11.93 -16.71 14.17
CA ASP A 46 12.17 -15.30 14.50
C ASP A 46 12.57 -14.41 13.30
N ALA A 47 12.59 -14.95 12.09
CA ALA A 47 12.75 -14.15 10.88
C ALA A 47 11.51 -13.28 10.65
N GLN A 48 11.74 -12.09 10.11
CA GLN A 48 10.69 -11.14 9.76
C GLN A 48 10.64 -11.01 8.25
N GLU A 49 9.45 -11.20 7.69
CA GLU A 49 9.20 -10.97 6.28
C GLU A 49 8.23 -9.82 6.07
N HIS A 50 8.34 -9.19 4.91
CA HIS A 50 7.55 -8.02 4.55
C HIS A 50 6.88 -8.24 3.21
N ALA A 51 5.63 -7.80 3.11
CA ALA A 51 4.88 -7.79 1.88
C ALA A 51 4.03 -6.52 1.78
N LEU A 52 3.73 -6.12 0.55
CA LEU A 52 2.81 -5.03 0.27
C LEU A 52 1.41 -5.59 0.09
N PHE A 53 0.48 -5.11 0.91
CA PHE A 53 -0.92 -5.47 0.82
C PHE A 53 -1.66 -4.31 0.16
N LEU A 54 -2.35 -4.59 -0.94
CA LEU A 54 -3.13 -3.62 -1.69
C LEU A 54 -4.59 -3.81 -1.34
N TYR A 55 -5.24 -2.73 -0.96
CA TYR A 55 -6.63 -2.71 -0.55
C TYR A 55 -7.44 -1.82 -1.48
N THR A 56 -8.65 -2.28 -1.78
CA THR A 56 -9.74 -1.43 -2.28
C THR A 56 -10.50 -0.88 -1.08
N HIS A 57 -11.16 0.26 -1.26
CA HIS A 57 -12.00 0.84 -0.22
C HIS A 57 -13.18 1.57 -0.86
N ARG A 58 -14.35 1.52 -0.22
CA ARG A 58 -15.59 2.13 -0.76
C ARG A 58 -15.80 3.57 -0.34
N ARG A 59 -15.25 3.97 0.81
CA ARG A 59 -15.44 5.28 1.48
C ARG A 59 -14.09 5.81 1.98
N MET A 60 -14.08 6.82 2.84
CA MET A 60 -12.90 7.06 3.67
C MET A 60 -12.59 5.76 4.44
N ALA A 61 -11.38 5.22 4.31
CA ALA A 61 -10.94 4.03 5.01
C ALA A 61 -10.72 4.36 6.49
N ILE A 62 -11.79 4.30 7.28
CA ILE A 62 -11.78 4.66 8.71
C ILE A 62 -11.63 3.42 9.57
N THR A 63 -12.29 2.31 9.19
CA THR A 63 -12.23 1.02 9.89
C THR A 63 -11.90 -0.13 8.92
N GLY A 64 -11.58 -1.30 9.46
CA GLY A 64 -11.33 -2.52 8.69
C GLY A 64 -12.48 -2.94 7.76
N ASP A 65 -13.73 -2.63 8.15
CA ASP A 65 -14.92 -2.93 7.34
C ASP A 65 -15.03 -2.08 6.06
N ASP A 66 -14.36 -0.92 6.01
CA ASP A 66 -14.37 -0.02 4.86
C ASP A 66 -13.36 -0.42 3.77
N VAL A 67 -12.44 -1.33 4.11
CA VAL A 67 -11.35 -1.79 3.24
C VAL A 67 -11.50 -3.26 2.90
N SER A 68 -10.99 -3.66 1.74
CA SER A 68 -11.01 -5.06 1.30
C SER A 68 -9.70 -5.37 0.60
N LEU A 69 -9.03 -6.43 1.06
CA LEU A 69 -7.78 -6.89 0.47
C LEU A 69 -8.01 -7.31 -0.98
N ASP A 70 -7.27 -6.68 -1.88
CA ASP A 70 -7.35 -6.88 -3.34
C ASP A 70 -6.19 -7.79 -3.80
N GLN A 71 -4.97 -7.48 -3.34
CA GLN A 71 -3.76 -8.21 -3.74
C GLN A 71 -2.69 -8.18 -2.65
N ILE A 72 -1.89 -9.25 -2.56
CA ILE A 72 -0.63 -9.28 -1.81
C ILE A 72 0.52 -9.36 -2.79
N VAL A 73 1.51 -8.47 -2.64
CA VAL A 73 2.74 -8.44 -3.42
C VAL A 73 3.93 -8.74 -2.49
N PRO A 74 4.52 -9.95 -2.58
CA PRO A 74 5.69 -10.28 -1.78
C PRO A 74 6.91 -9.47 -2.23
N LEU A 75 7.71 -9.02 -1.28
CA LEU A 75 8.96 -8.33 -1.57
C LEU A 75 10.08 -9.36 -1.80
N SER A 76 10.30 -9.70 -3.07
CA SER A 76 11.37 -10.61 -3.49
C SER A 76 12.55 -9.84 -4.10
N ARG A 77 13.63 -10.56 -4.46
CA ARG A 77 14.77 -9.97 -5.18
C ARG A 77 14.41 -9.40 -6.55
N ASP A 78 13.33 -9.90 -7.14
CA ASP A 78 12.85 -9.49 -8.46
C ASP A 78 11.86 -8.31 -8.36
N PHE A 79 11.53 -7.86 -7.15
CA PHE A 79 10.74 -6.66 -6.93
C PHE A 79 11.59 -5.43 -7.29
N MET A 80 11.13 -4.66 -8.28
CA MET A 80 11.78 -3.43 -8.71
C MET A 80 10.77 -2.28 -8.73
N LEU A 81 11.25 -1.08 -8.43
CA LEU A 81 10.52 0.17 -8.56
C LEU A 81 11.15 0.94 -9.72
N GLU A 82 10.32 1.37 -10.67
CA GLU A 82 10.75 2.20 -11.79
C GLU A 82 10.11 3.59 -11.66
N GLU A 83 10.95 4.62 -11.69
CA GLU A 83 10.47 5.99 -11.79
C GLU A 83 10.03 6.25 -13.24
N VAL A 84 8.75 6.58 -13.41
CA VAL A 84 8.22 6.98 -14.72
C VAL A 84 8.47 8.48 -14.86
N SER A 85 9.29 8.86 -15.83
CA SER A 85 9.47 10.26 -16.18
C SER A 85 8.13 10.84 -16.64
N PRO A 86 7.63 11.92 -16.04
CA PRO A 86 6.48 12.62 -16.61
C PRO A 86 6.86 13.10 -18.02
N ASP A 87 6.00 12.86 -19.01
CA ASP A 87 6.15 13.44 -20.34
C ASP A 87 6.07 14.97 -20.21
N GLY A 88 7.23 15.62 -20.07
CA GLY A 88 7.36 17.08 -20.11
C GLY A 88 7.73 17.77 -18.79
N GLU A 89 8.90 18.42 -18.85
CA GLU A 89 9.28 19.67 -18.17
C GLU A 89 9.56 19.60 -16.66
N LEU A 90 10.86 19.49 -16.36
CA LEU A 90 11.46 19.91 -15.09
C LEU A 90 11.28 21.43 -14.92
N TYR A 91 10.18 21.90 -14.33
CA TYR A 91 10.04 23.32 -13.99
C TYR A 91 10.91 23.64 -12.76
N ILE A 92 12.11 24.17 -13.00
CA ILE A 92 12.90 24.83 -11.96
C ILE A 92 12.25 26.20 -11.70
N LEU A 93 11.47 26.30 -10.64
CA LEU A 93 11.01 27.58 -10.10
C LEU A 93 12.07 28.13 -9.14
N GLY A 94 12.80 29.16 -9.56
CA GLY A 94 13.61 30.00 -8.68
C GLY A 94 15.03 30.27 -9.19
N LYS A 95 15.39 31.56 -9.21
CA LYS A 95 16.75 32.07 -9.39
C LYS A 95 17.30 32.50 -8.03
#